data_AF-A0A1C6AA00-F1
#
_entry.id   AF-A0A1C6AA00-F1
#
_cell.length_a   1.000
_cell.length_b   1.000
_cell.length_c   1.000
_cell.angle_alpha   90.00
_cell.angle_beta   90.00
_cell.angle_gamma   90.00
#
_symmetry.space_group_name_H-M   'P 1'
#
loop_
_entity.id
_entity.type
_entity.pdbx_description
1 polymer ?
#
loop_
_entity_poly.entity_id
_entity_poly.type
_entity_poly.pdbx_seq_one_letter_code
_entity_poly.pdbx_strand_id
1 'polypeptide(L)'
;MKRYNFIKGMNSNLELSDKERRRIFRRSVEKDPWKLKCTIAMEEFAELQQQVSKEIRGYHDQYGLLEEMADAYICLNFLESIFNISPEEIQKAIDVKLYREKGNLK
;
A
#
# COMPACT_ATOMS: atom_id res chain seq x y z
N MET A 1 -4.86 10.55 7.45
CA MET A 1 -3.93 11.72 7.46
C MET A 1 -4.69 13.00 7.11
N LYS A 2 -4.21 14.24 7.35
CA LYS A 2 -4.93 15.44 6.84
C LYS A 2 -4.72 15.51 5.32
N ARG A 3 -5.72 15.12 4.52
CA ARG A 3 -5.81 15.19 3.03
C ARG A 3 -5.03 16.33 2.37
N TYR A 4 -5.12 17.52 2.95
CA TYR A 4 -4.39 18.72 2.52
C TYR A 4 -2.87 18.51 2.44
N ASN A 5 -2.28 17.84 3.43
CA ASN A 5 -0.84 17.57 3.48
C ASN A 5 -0.40 16.60 2.39
N PHE A 6 -1.21 15.57 2.10
CA PHE A 6 -0.93 14.63 1.03
C PHE A 6 -0.93 15.34 -0.33
N ILE A 7 -1.98 16.12 -0.63
CA ILE A 7 -2.06 16.91 -1.87
C ILE A 7 -0.91 17.91 -1.98
N LYS A 8 -0.55 18.60 -0.88
CA LYS A 8 0.60 19.50 -0.86
C LYS A 8 1.91 18.77 -1.15
N GLY A 9 2.08 17.56 -0.62
CA GLY A 9 3.24 16.70 -0.89
C GLY A 9 3.32 16.29 -2.36
N MET A 10 2.21 15.83 -2.93
CA MET A 10 2.10 15.44 -4.35
C MET A 10 2.45 16.58 -5.31
N ASN A 11 2.13 17.82 -4.94
CA ASN A 11 2.40 19.02 -5.75
C ASN A 11 3.77 19.66 -5.45
N SER A 12 4.65 18.97 -4.73
CA SER A 12 5.97 19.46 -4.36
C SER A 12 7.08 18.60 -4.99
N ASN A 13 8.34 19.05 -4.89
CA ASN A 13 9.50 18.25 -5.30
C ASN A 13 9.88 17.19 -4.25
N LEU A 14 8.89 16.68 -3.49
CA LEU A 14 9.12 15.65 -2.48
C LEU A 14 9.37 14.32 -3.18
N GLU A 15 10.62 13.90 -3.15
CA GLU A 15 11.04 12.61 -3.64
C GLU A 15 12.11 12.05 -2.70
N LEU A 16 11.84 10.88 -2.12
CA LEU A 16 12.79 10.21 -1.24
C LEU A 16 13.74 9.36 -2.07
N SER A 17 15.04 9.38 -1.74
CA SER A 17 15.96 8.40 -2.31
C SER A 17 15.62 6.98 -1.81
N ASP A 18 16.00 5.95 -2.55
CA ASP A 18 15.76 4.56 -2.13
C ASP A 18 16.41 4.23 -0.78
N LYS A 19 17.56 4.84 -0.49
CA LYS A 19 18.24 4.69 0.80
C LYS A 19 17.40 5.26 1.94
N GLU A 20 16.77 6.41 1.73
CA GLU A 20 15.87 7.03 2.70
C GLU A 20 14.59 6.22 2.87
N ARG A 21 13.97 5.78 1.76
CA ARG A 21 12.79 4.90 1.79
C ARG A 21 13.03 3.65 2.63
N ARG A 22 14.12 2.91 2.34
CA ARG A 22 14.50 1.70 3.11
C ARG A 22 14.75 2.01 4.59
N ARG A 23 15.40 3.12 4.90
CA ARG A 23 15.68 3.53 6.30
C ARG A 23 14.39 3.83 7.06
N ILE A 24 13.46 4.58 6.45
CA ILE A 24 12.16 4.93 7.05
C ILE A 24 11.35 3.65 7.27
N PHE A 25 11.28 2.80 6.24
CA PHE A 25 10.57 1.53 6.29
C PHE A 25 11.06 0.66 7.44
N ARG A 26 12.37 0.41 7.51
CA ARG A 26 12.97 -0.40 8.58
C ARG A 26 12.65 0.17 9.97
N ARG A 27 12.82 1.47 10.15
CA ARG A 27 12.51 2.14 11.44
C ARG A 27 11.03 2.07 11.80
N SER A 28 10.13 2.11 10.81
CA SER A 28 8.70 2.00 11.04
C SER A 28 8.33 0.63 11.59
N VAL A 29 8.85 -0.45 11.00
CA VAL A 29 8.67 -1.82 11.50
C VAL A 29 9.38 -2.01 12.85
N GLU A 30 10.58 -1.45 12.98
CA GLU A 30 11.41 -1.23 14.19
C GLU A 30 10.61 -0.83 15.44
N LYS A 31 9.77 0.19 15.25
CA LYS A 31 9.25 1.04 16.31
C LYS A 31 8.03 0.48 17.02
N ASP A 32 7.14 -0.17 16.28
CA ASP A 32 5.81 -0.54 16.76
C ASP A 32 5.65 -2.07 16.87
N PRO A 33 4.86 -2.59 17.82
CA PRO A 33 4.58 -4.02 17.88
C PRO A 33 3.98 -4.54 16.58
N TRP A 34 4.41 -5.71 16.12
CA TRP A 34 3.96 -6.28 14.84
C TRP A 34 2.42 -6.39 14.74
N LYS A 35 1.74 -6.73 15.85
CA LYS A 35 0.28 -6.77 15.90
C LYS A 35 -0.36 -5.41 15.61
N LEU A 36 0.22 -4.32 16.13
CA LEU A 36 -0.27 -2.97 15.87
C LEU A 36 -0.10 -2.61 14.40
N LYS A 37 1.05 -2.96 13.78
CA LYS A 37 1.24 -2.77 12.33
C LYS A 37 0.25 -3.57 11.50
N CYS A 38 -0.08 -4.80 11.91
CA CYS A 38 -1.12 -5.58 11.25
C CYS A 38 -2.50 -4.93 11.39
N THR A 39 -2.84 -4.40 12.57
CA THR A 39 -4.09 -3.65 12.76
C THR A 39 -4.16 -2.42 11.84
N ILE A 40 -3.09 -1.64 11.76
CA ILE A 40 -3.01 -0.49 10.84
C ILE A 40 -3.20 -0.97 9.39
N ALA A 41 -2.52 -2.04 8.96
CA ALA A 41 -2.72 -2.58 7.62
C ALA A 41 -4.18 -2.98 7.34
N MET A 42 -4.88 -3.55 8.32
CA MET A 42 -6.31 -3.85 8.19
C MET A 42 -7.16 -2.58 8.03
N GLU A 43 -6.84 -1.52 8.76
CA GLU A 43 -7.52 -0.21 8.65
C GLU A 43 -7.30 0.39 7.26
N GLU A 44 -6.06 0.47 6.77
CA GLU A 44 -5.74 1.02 5.44
C GLU A 44 -6.41 0.21 4.31
N PHE A 45 -6.47 -1.12 4.42
CA PHE A 45 -7.20 -1.95 3.46
C PHE A 45 -8.71 -1.69 3.49
N ALA A 46 -9.28 -1.40 4.65
CA ALA A 46 -10.68 -1.02 4.76
C ALA A 46 -10.95 0.39 4.20
N GLU A 47 -10.00 1.33 4.32
CA GLU A 47 -10.09 2.66 3.71
C GLU A 47 -9.99 2.57 2.17
N LEU A 48 -9.08 1.76 1.64
CA LEU A 48 -9.02 1.48 0.20
C LEU A 48 -10.31 0.86 -0.33
N GLN A 49 -10.88 -0.13 0.39
CA GLN A 49 -12.18 -0.71 0.04
C GLN A 49 -13.27 0.37 -0.05
N GLN A 50 -13.30 1.31 0.91
CA GLN A 50 -14.26 2.40 0.91
C GLN A 50 -14.05 3.36 -0.27
N GLN A 51 -12.80 3.71 -0.63
CA GLN A 51 -12.54 4.58 -1.77
C GLN A 51 -12.89 3.91 -3.10
N VAL A 52 -12.57 2.62 -3.28
CA VAL A 52 -13.01 1.86 -4.46
C VAL A 52 -14.54 1.85 -4.57
N SER A 53 -15.25 1.68 -3.45
CA SER A 53 -16.71 1.77 -3.42
C SER A 53 -17.25 3.16 -3.80
N LYS A 54 -16.55 4.24 -3.44
CA LYS A 54 -16.90 5.60 -3.89
C LYS A 54 -16.63 5.78 -5.38
N GLU A 55 -15.53 5.25 -5.90
CA GLU A 55 -15.18 5.33 -7.31
C GLU A 55 -16.24 4.64 -8.19
N ILE A 56 -16.66 3.43 -7.81
CA ILE A 56 -17.72 2.68 -8.50
C ILE A 56 -19.07 3.43 -8.51
N ARG A 57 -19.31 4.27 -7.50
CA ARG A 57 -20.52 5.12 -7.41
C ARG A 57 -20.40 6.46 -8.15
N GLY A 58 -19.27 6.72 -8.80
CA GLY A 58 -19.06 7.92 -9.62
C GLY A 58 -18.64 9.18 -8.84
N TYR A 59 -18.12 9.03 -7.62
CA TYR A 59 -17.60 10.18 -6.86
C TYR A 59 -16.26 10.71 -7.41
N HIS A 60 -15.50 9.87 -8.13
CA HIS A 60 -14.26 10.24 -8.84
C HIS A 60 -13.23 11.02 -8.00
N ASP A 61 -13.00 10.59 -6.74
CA ASP A 61 -11.99 11.20 -5.87
C ASP A 61 -10.59 10.62 -6.16
N GLN A 62 -9.98 11.06 -7.26
CA GLN A 62 -8.72 10.50 -7.76
C GLN A 62 -7.59 10.55 -6.72
N TYR A 63 -7.43 11.69 -6.05
CA TYR A 63 -6.39 11.81 -5.01
C TYR A 63 -6.70 10.88 -3.83
N GLY A 64 -7.97 10.55 -3.58
CA GLY A 64 -8.41 9.78 -2.41
C GLY A 64 -8.09 8.34 -2.64
N LEU A 65 -8.50 7.84 -3.80
CA LEU A 65 -8.09 6.53 -4.28
C LEU A 65 -6.56 6.37 -4.31
N LEU A 66 -5.82 7.38 -4.80
CA LEU A 66 -4.37 7.32 -4.86
C LEU A 66 -3.70 7.28 -3.48
N GLU A 67 -4.20 8.05 -2.51
CA GLU A 67 -3.71 8.06 -1.12
C GLU A 67 -3.85 6.66 -0.51
N GLU A 68 -5.06 6.08 -0.53
CA GLU A 68 -5.28 4.76 0.08
C GLU A 68 -4.56 3.62 -0.67
N MET A 69 -4.39 3.74 -1.99
CA MET A 69 -3.57 2.79 -2.74
C MET A 69 -2.11 2.85 -2.29
N ALA A 70 -1.56 4.05 -2.06
CA ALA A 70 -0.20 4.22 -1.56
C ALA A 70 -0.06 3.65 -0.14
N ASP A 71 -1.03 3.91 0.74
CA ASP A 71 -1.05 3.37 2.10
C ASP A 71 -1.15 1.84 2.11
N ALA A 72 -1.97 1.25 1.22
CA ALA A 72 -2.05 -0.19 1.03
C ALA A 72 -0.73 -0.81 0.54
N TYR A 73 -0.03 -0.18 -0.44
CA TYR A 73 1.28 -0.66 -0.88
C TYR A 73 2.31 -0.63 0.26
N ILE A 74 2.34 0.44 1.05
CA ILE A 74 3.24 0.56 2.21
C ILE A 74 2.91 -0.54 3.23
N CYS A 75 1.63 -0.77 3.51
CA CYS A 75 1.19 -1.81 4.43
C CYS A 75 1.53 -3.23 3.94
N LEU A 76 1.37 -3.53 2.65
CA LEU A 76 1.81 -4.82 2.09
C LEU A 76 3.30 -5.05 2.32
N ASN A 77 4.15 -4.03 2.06
CA ASN A 77 5.58 -4.12 2.36
C ASN A 77 5.81 -4.40 3.86
N PHE A 78 5.10 -3.72 4.77
CA PHE A 78 5.20 -3.99 6.21
C PHE A 78 4.85 -5.44 6.54
N LEU A 79 3.79 -5.98 5.96
CA LEU A 79 3.38 -7.37 6.17
C LEU A 79 4.43 -8.36 5.64
N GLU A 80 5.00 -8.11 4.46
CA GLU A 80 6.10 -8.90 3.92
C GLU A 80 7.28 -8.94 4.90
N SER A 81 7.67 -7.78 5.43
CA SER A 81 8.76 -7.68 6.42
C SER A 81 8.42 -8.34 7.76
N ILE A 82 7.18 -8.23 8.24
CA ILE A 82 6.75 -8.78 9.54
C ILE A 82 6.69 -10.30 9.49
N PHE A 83 6.18 -10.86 8.38
CA PHE A 83 6.02 -12.30 8.19
C PHE A 83 7.21 -12.95 7.48
N ASN A 84 8.29 -12.19 7.26
CA ASN A 84 9.52 -12.66 6.63
C ASN A 84 9.26 -13.31 5.26
N ILE A 85 8.41 -12.67 4.46
CA ILE A 85 8.13 -13.04 3.07
C ILE A 85 9.17 -12.35 2.19
N SER A 86 9.88 -13.12 1.38
CA SER A 86 10.89 -12.56 0.47
C SER A 86 10.25 -11.94 -0.79
N PRO A 87 10.93 -10.96 -1.43
CA PRO A 87 10.49 -10.41 -2.71
C PRO A 87 10.29 -11.49 -3.79
N GLU A 88 11.11 -12.53 -3.79
CA GLU A 88 11.01 -13.65 -4.73
C GLU A 88 9.75 -14.50 -4.47
N GLU A 89 9.41 -14.74 -3.20
CA GLU A 89 8.21 -15.51 -2.82
C GLU A 89 6.93 -14.79 -3.23
N ILE A 90 6.82 -13.49 -2.93
CA ILE A 90 5.63 -12.71 -3.27
C ILE A 90 5.50 -12.53 -4.80
N GLN A 91 6.61 -12.29 -5.51
CA GLN A 91 6.59 -12.19 -6.97
C GLN A 91 6.15 -13.52 -7.60
N LYS A 92 6.65 -14.65 -7.09
CA LYS A 92 6.21 -15.97 -7.57
C LYS A 92 4.72 -16.19 -7.33
N ALA A 93 4.20 -15.77 -6.17
CA ALA A 93 2.77 -15.87 -5.87
C ALA A 93 1.91 -15.00 -6.80
N ILE A 94 2.37 -13.78 -7.12
CA ILE A 94 1.73 -12.88 -8.10
C ILE A 94 1.70 -13.53 -9.48
N ASP A 95 2.82 -14.07 -9.96
CA ASP A 95 2.90 -14.72 -11.28
C ASP A 95 1.91 -15.90 -11.39
N VAL A 96 1.81 -16.71 -10.33
CA VAL A 96 0.85 -17.83 -10.25
C VAL A 96 -0.59 -17.33 -10.35
N LYS A 97 -0.93 -16.20 -9.71
CA LYS A 97 -2.27 -15.62 -9.77
C LYS A 97 -2.57 -15.02 -11.15
N LEU A 98 -1.65 -14.25 -11.72
CA LEU A 98 -1.81 -13.65 -13.05
C LEU A 98 -1.91 -14.71 -14.16
N TYR A 99 -1.14 -15.80 -14.05
CA TYR A 99 -1.23 -16.91 -15.00
C TYR A 99 -2.63 -17.55 -15.00
N ARG A 100 -3.30 -17.63 -13.84
CA ARG A 100 -4.70 -18.11 -13.76
C ARG A 100 -5.66 -17.14 -14.43
N GLU A 101 -5.53 -15.84 -14.15
CA GLU A 101 -6.37 -14.82 -14.79
C GLU A 101 -6.20 -14.79 -16.31
N LYS A 102 -4.97 -14.98 -16.82
CA LYS A 102 -4.72 -15.13 -18.26
C LYS A 102 -5.55 -16.28 -18.88
N GLY A 103 -5.85 -17.32 -18.13
CA GLY A 103 -6.73 -18.41 -18.56
C GLY A 103 -8.21 -18.00 -18.63
N ASN A 104 -8.65 -17.10 -17.75
CA ASN A 104 -10.03 -16.59 -17.69
C ASN A 104 -10.33 -15.53 -18.75
N LEU A 105 -9.30 -14.91 -19.34
CA LEU A 105 -9.42 -13.91 -20.42
C LEU A 105 -9.65 -14.52 -21.82
N LYS A 106 -9.87 -15.84 -21.91
CA LYS A 106 -10.19 -16.55 -23.15
C LYS A 106 -11.67 -16.85 -23.23
#